data_AF-A0A1H5Y5J3-F1
#
_entry.id   AF-A0A1H5Y5J3-F1
#
_cell.length_a   1.000
_cell.length_b   1.000
_cell.length_c   1.000
_cell.angle_alpha   90.00
_cell.angle_beta   90.00
_cell.angle_gamma   90.00
#
_symmetry.space_group_name_H-M   'P 1'
#
loop_
_entity.id
_entity.type
_entity.pdbx_description
1 polymer ?
#
loop_
_entity_poly.entity_id
_entity_poly.type
_entity_poly.pdbx_seq_one_letter_code
_entity_poly.pdbx_strand_id
1 'polypeptide(L)'
;MKKVVLLLIVGFVAFALYARLRLFVRDPLASVQHNGVAEQGAQVYINYASDVLIENDHSPMYVLLIQHGNHAGLPKELHCLHYIVCLTDADQATLSAAWDLTVEDMTPKAVTYRSKETESIVTLY
;
A
#
# COMPACT_ATOMS: atom_id res chain seq x y z
N MET A 1 9.09 21.97 -28.37
CA MET A 1 8.34 20.79 -27.87
C MET A 1 8.96 20.19 -26.61
N LYS A 2 10.24 19.78 -26.62
CA LYS A 2 10.90 19.18 -25.42
C LYS A 2 10.79 20.02 -24.13
N LYS A 3 10.95 21.35 -24.23
CA LYS A 3 10.81 22.26 -23.07
C LYS A 3 9.38 22.33 -22.51
N VAL A 4 8.37 22.25 -23.38
CA VAL A 4 6.95 22.26 -22.97
C VAL A 4 6.60 20.94 -22.30
N VAL A 5 7.04 19.82 -22.88
CA VAL A 5 6.87 18.49 -22.27
C VAL A 5 7.55 18.43 -20.90
N LEU A 6 8.78 18.95 -20.79
CA LEU A 6 9.49 19.02 -19.51
C LEU A 6 8.71 19.86 -18.49
N LEU A 7 8.21 21.03 -18.87
CA LEU A 7 7.40 21.88 -17.98
C LEU A 7 6.12 21.20 -17.53
N LEU A 8 5.46 20.44 -18.42
CA LEU A 8 4.27 19.65 -18.06
C LEU A 8 4.62 18.55 -17.06
N ILE A 9 5.72 17.83 -17.26
CA ILE A 9 6.17 16.79 -16.32
C ILE A 9 6.49 17.40 -14.96
N VAL A 10 7.24 18.50 -14.91
CA VAL A 10 7.57 19.19 -13.65
C VAL A 10 6.32 19.73 -12.97
N GLY A 11 5.41 20.35 -13.72
CA GLY A 11 4.14 20.83 -13.19
C GLY A 11 3.26 19.70 -12.66
N PHE A 12 3.23 18.55 -13.34
CA PHE A 12 2.53 17.35 -12.88
C PHE A 12 3.12 16.80 -11.58
N VAL A 13 4.45 16.68 -11.50
CA VAL A 13 5.12 16.24 -10.26
C VAL A 13 4.83 17.21 -9.11
N ALA A 14 4.91 18.52 -9.34
CA ALA A 14 4.59 19.53 -8.34
C ALA A 14 3.13 19.45 -7.88
N PHE A 15 2.19 19.24 -8.81
CA PHE A 15 0.78 19.04 -8.49
C PHE A 15 0.56 17.76 -7.68
N ALA A 16 1.18 16.64 -8.06
CA ALA A 16 1.07 15.38 -7.33
C ALA A 16 1.58 15.49 -5.89
N LEU A 17 2.71 16.19 -5.70
CA LEU A 17 3.24 16.48 -4.36
C LEU A 17 2.31 17.41 -3.56
N TYR A 18 1.76 18.45 -4.18
CA TYR A 18 0.84 19.39 -3.54
C TYR A 18 -0.49 18.73 -3.13
N ALA A 19 -1.06 17.93 -4.04
CA ALA A 19 -2.29 17.17 -3.82
C ALA A 19 -2.07 15.92 -2.95
N ARG A 20 -0.81 15.65 -2.53
CA ARG A 20 -0.43 14.50 -1.70
C ARG A 20 -0.86 13.16 -2.29
N LEU A 21 -0.84 13.06 -3.62
CA LEU A 21 -1.15 11.83 -4.33
C LEU A 21 -0.07 10.79 -4.04
N ARG A 22 -0.48 9.64 -3.50
CA ARG A 22 0.43 8.51 -3.24
C ARG A 22 0.24 7.47 -4.31
N LEU A 23 1.34 7.17 -4.99
CA LEU A 23 1.40 6.18 -6.05
C LEU A 23 2.08 4.92 -5.52
N PHE A 24 1.36 3.81 -5.57
CA PHE A 24 1.75 2.49 -5.10
C PHE A 24 2.05 1.61 -6.32
N VAL A 25 3.29 1.16 -6.46
CA VAL A 25 3.72 0.29 -7.55
C VAL A 25 3.76 -1.15 -7.06
N ARG A 26 3.29 -2.08 -7.89
CA ARG A 26 3.29 -3.50 -7.54
C ARG A 26 4.71 -4.03 -7.34
N ASP A 27 4.92 -4.73 -6.23
CA ASP A 27 6.04 -5.64 -6.04
C ASP A 27 5.58 -7.07 -6.41
N PRO A 28 6.01 -7.62 -7.57
CA PRO A 28 5.57 -8.94 -8.01
C PRO A 28 6.22 -10.09 -7.26
N LEU A 29 7.28 -9.83 -6.47
CA LEU A 29 8.01 -10.85 -5.71
C LEU A 29 7.62 -10.86 -4.23
N ALA A 30 6.93 -9.80 -3.77
CA ALA A 30 6.41 -9.73 -2.43
C ALA A 30 5.40 -10.85 -2.12
N SER A 31 5.33 -11.22 -0.84
CA SER A 31 4.46 -12.27 -0.34
C SER A 31 3.85 -11.88 0.99
N VAL A 32 2.59 -12.23 1.21
CA VAL A 32 1.90 -12.07 2.49
C VAL A 32 1.79 -13.45 3.15
N GLN A 33 2.08 -13.51 4.45
CA GLN A 33 1.92 -14.70 5.26
C GLN A 33 1.06 -14.39 6.48
N HIS A 34 0.10 -15.26 6.79
CA HIS A 34 -0.72 -15.20 8.01
C HIS A 34 -0.42 -16.43 8.87
N ASN A 35 0.04 -16.22 10.10
CA ASN A 35 0.43 -17.29 11.02
C ASN A 35 1.38 -18.31 10.37
N GLY A 36 2.32 -17.84 9.54
CA GLY A 36 3.29 -18.67 8.80
C GLY A 36 2.75 -19.36 7.54
N VAL A 37 1.50 -19.11 7.15
CA VAL A 37 0.90 -19.65 5.93
C VAL A 37 0.87 -18.57 4.86
N ALA A 38 1.49 -18.85 3.70
CA ALA A 38 1.45 -17.94 2.56
C ALA A 38 0.02 -17.75 2.04
N GLU A 39 -0.39 -16.50 1.92
CA GLU A 39 -1.68 -16.13 1.37
C GLU A 39 -1.63 -16.14 -0.16
N GLN A 40 -2.61 -16.81 -0.78
CA GLN A 40 -2.68 -16.91 -2.24
C GLN A 40 -3.44 -15.74 -2.85
N GLY A 41 -2.82 -15.12 -3.86
CA GLY A 41 -3.41 -14.04 -4.65
C GLY A 41 -3.41 -12.67 -4.01
N ALA A 42 -2.80 -12.52 -2.83
CA ALA A 42 -2.45 -11.23 -2.29
C ALA A 42 -1.42 -10.56 -3.22
N GLN A 43 -1.72 -9.32 -3.60
CA GLN A 43 -0.88 -8.43 -4.38
C GLN A 43 -0.38 -7.35 -3.44
N VAL A 44 0.93 -7.12 -3.46
CA VAL A 44 1.57 -6.13 -2.60
C VAL A 44 2.08 -5.00 -3.47
N TYR A 45 1.82 -3.78 -3.03
CA TYR A 45 2.26 -2.56 -3.68
C TYR A 45 2.97 -1.68 -2.67
N ILE A 46 4.02 -1.00 -3.13
CA ILE A 46 4.87 -0.14 -2.30
C ILE A 46 4.88 1.28 -2.86
N ASN A 47 5.02 2.28 -1.99
CA ASN A 47 5.18 3.66 -2.41
C ASN A 47 6.53 4.26 -1.98
N TYR A 48 6.78 5.50 -2.39
CA TYR A 48 8.01 6.23 -2.05
C TYR A 48 8.14 6.59 -0.56
N ALA A 49 7.05 6.59 0.19
CA ALA A 49 7.00 6.88 1.62
C ALA A 49 7.23 5.62 2.49
N SER A 50 7.57 4.49 1.86
CA SER A 50 7.67 3.18 2.51
C SER A 50 6.35 2.70 3.12
N ASP A 51 5.20 3.14 2.60
CA ASP A 51 3.91 2.54 2.89
C ASP A 51 3.71 1.30 2.02
N VAL A 52 2.91 0.36 2.52
CA VAL A 52 2.55 -0.88 1.84
C VAL A 52 1.04 -0.95 1.67
N LEU A 53 0.60 -1.26 0.46
CA LEU A 53 -0.79 -1.55 0.12
C LEU A 53 -0.89 -3.02 -0.25
N ILE A 54 -1.85 -3.73 0.32
CA ILE A 54 -2.15 -5.12 0.03
C ILE A 54 -3.55 -5.17 -0.58
N GLU A 55 -3.71 -5.91 -1.66
CA GLU A 55 -4.98 -6.17 -2.32
C GLU A 55 -5.10 -7.67 -2.53
N ASN A 56 -6.20 -8.29 -2.11
CA ASN A 56 -6.51 -9.67 -2.44
C ASN A 56 -7.83 -9.70 -3.22
N ASP A 57 -7.75 -10.16 -4.47
CA ASP A 57 -8.90 -10.33 -5.36
C ASP A 57 -9.57 -11.71 -5.22
N HIS A 58 -8.96 -12.63 -4.45
CA HIS A 58 -9.55 -13.92 -4.10
C HIS A 58 -10.29 -13.85 -2.76
N SER A 59 -11.21 -14.79 -2.55
CA SER A 59 -12.01 -14.81 -1.30
C SER A 59 -11.15 -15.20 -0.08
N PRO A 60 -11.20 -14.42 1.03
CA PRO A 60 -11.98 -13.18 1.20
C PRO A 60 -11.30 -11.99 0.50
N MET A 61 -12.06 -11.25 -0.33
CA MET A 61 -11.51 -10.07 -1.01
C MET A 61 -11.29 -8.94 -0.01
N TYR A 62 -10.13 -8.29 -0.07
CA TYR A 62 -9.85 -7.13 0.77
C TYR A 62 -8.79 -6.22 0.17
N VAL A 63 -8.74 -5.00 0.72
CA VAL A 63 -7.66 -4.05 0.52
C VAL A 63 -7.18 -3.62 1.90
N LEU A 64 -5.87 -3.49 2.08
CA LEU A 64 -5.28 -3.03 3.32
C LEU A 64 -4.13 -2.07 3.03
N LEU A 65 -4.19 -0.87 3.59
CA LEU A 65 -3.12 0.11 3.57
C LEU A 65 -2.40 0.09 4.93
N ILE A 66 -1.10 -0.16 4.90
CA ILE A 66 -0.20 -0.16 6.05
C ILE A 66 0.78 0.99 5.88
N GLN A 67 0.71 1.99 6.77
CA GLN A 67 1.51 3.20 6.67
C GLN A 67 2.65 3.22 7.66
N HIS A 68 3.82 3.71 7.21
CA HIS A 68 4.98 3.82 8.09
C HIS A 68 4.74 4.85 9.20
N GLY A 69 4.97 4.45 10.45
CA GLY A 69 4.77 5.31 11.63
C GLY A 69 3.32 5.68 11.95
N ASN A 70 2.35 5.07 11.27
CA ASN A 70 0.92 5.33 11.43
C ASN A 70 0.14 4.01 11.59
N HIS A 71 -1.18 4.08 11.37
CA HIS A 71 -2.09 2.95 11.49
C HIS A 71 -2.18 2.14 10.18
N ALA A 72 -2.59 0.88 10.33
CA ALA A 72 -3.08 0.09 9.21
C ALA A 72 -4.61 0.22 9.12
N GLY A 73 -5.14 0.21 7.90
CA GLY A 73 -6.58 0.37 7.67
C GLY A 73 -6.94 0.41 6.20
N LEU A 74 -8.13 0.94 5.89
CA LEU A 74 -8.60 1.03 4.51
C LEU A 74 -8.15 2.35 3.88
N PRO A 75 -7.69 2.36 2.61
CA PRO A 75 -7.53 3.61 1.88
C PRO A 75 -8.90 4.28 1.73
N LYS A 76 -8.94 5.61 1.82
CA LYS A 76 -10.19 6.38 1.69
C LYS A 76 -10.72 6.32 0.25
N GLU A 77 -9.86 6.62 -0.71
CA GLU A 77 -10.10 6.42 -2.13
C GLU A 77 -8.91 5.66 -2.73
N LEU A 78 -9.21 4.72 -3.62
CA LEU A 78 -8.20 3.92 -4.29
C LEU A 78 -8.59 3.73 -5.76
N HIS A 79 -7.68 4.12 -6.64
CA HIS A 79 -7.80 3.92 -8.08
C HIS A 79 -6.65 3.06 -8.56
N CYS A 80 -6.94 1.80 -8.88
CA CYS A 80 -5.93 0.87 -9.37
C CYS A 80 -6.02 0.70 -10.88
N LEU A 81 -4.87 0.76 -11.54
CA LEU A 81 -4.66 0.10 -12.81
C LEU A 81 -4.22 -1.32 -12.50
N HIS A 82 -5.14 -2.25 -12.77
CA HIS A 82 -5.04 -3.67 -12.40
C HIS A 82 -3.64 -4.25 -12.61
N TYR A 83 -3.10 -4.94 -11.60
CA TYR A 83 -1.78 -5.58 -11.59
C TYR A 83 -0.54 -4.69 -11.74
N ILE A 84 -0.68 -3.35 -11.82
CA ILE A 84 0.43 -2.46 -12.14
C ILE A 84 0.65 -1.44 -11.03
N VAL A 85 -0.35 -0.60 -10.78
CA VAL A 85 -0.20 0.59 -9.94
C VAL A 85 -1.53 0.98 -9.33
N CYS A 86 -1.50 1.44 -8.09
CA CYS A 86 -2.63 2.05 -7.42
C CYS A 86 -2.32 3.50 -7.04
N LEU A 87 -3.34 4.35 -7.09
CA LEU A 87 -3.29 5.75 -6.70
C LEU A 87 -4.26 5.98 -5.55
N THR A 88 -3.83 6.69 -4.52
CA THR A 88 -4.69 7.13 -3.42
C THR A 88 -4.44 8.59 -3.10
N ASP A 89 -5.50 9.27 -2.69
CA ASP A 89 -5.51 10.66 -2.19
C ASP A 89 -5.33 10.73 -0.67
N ALA A 90 -5.36 9.58 0.01
CA ALA A 90 -5.44 9.50 1.45
C ALA A 90 -4.06 9.70 2.10
N ASP A 91 -3.94 10.74 2.91
CA ASP A 91 -2.78 10.91 3.78
C ASP A 91 -2.72 9.89 4.90
N GLN A 92 -3.88 9.38 5.31
CA GLN A 92 -4.02 8.42 6.40
C GLN A 92 -5.00 7.31 6.02
N ALA A 93 -4.66 6.09 6.40
CA ALA A 93 -5.59 4.97 6.37
C ALA A 93 -6.78 5.26 7.30
N THR A 94 -7.98 4.94 6.85
CA THR A 94 -9.18 5.04 7.69
C THR A 94 -9.22 3.82 8.59
N LEU A 95 -9.16 4.06 9.91
CA LEU A 95 -9.33 3.02 10.92
C LEU A 95 -10.70 2.36 10.72
N SER A 96 -10.70 1.08 10.35
CA SER A 96 -11.92 0.28 10.35
C SER A 96 -12.00 -0.44 11.69
N ALA A 97 -13.06 -0.20 12.46
CA ALA A 97 -13.31 -0.91 13.73
C ALA A 97 -13.39 -2.44 13.56
N ALA A 98 -13.57 -2.93 12.33
CA ALA A 98 -13.57 -4.35 12.01
C ALA A 98 -12.15 -4.96 11.96
N TRP A 99 -11.10 -4.16 11.81
CA TRP A 99 -9.72 -4.60 11.62
C TRP A 99 -8.85 -3.92 12.67
N ASP A 100 -8.93 -4.42 13.91
CA ASP A 100 -8.05 -3.99 15.01
C ASP A 100 -6.61 -4.43 14.71
N LEU A 101 -5.93 -3.61 13.90
CA LEU A 101 -4.62 -3.88 13.31
C LEU A 101 -3.56 -3.01 13.97
N THR A 102 -2.52 -3.67 14.47
CA THR A 102 -1.34 -2.99 15.02
C THR A 102 -0.13 -3.34 14.16
N VAL A 103 0.57 -2.33 13.66
CA VAL A 103 1.85 -2.51 12.98
C VAL A 103 2.94 -2.68 14.05
N GLU A 104 3.62 -3.81 14.05
CA GLU A 104 4.66 -4.13 15.04
C GLU A 104 6.04 -3.65 14.57
N ASP A 105 6.38 -3.95 13.32
CA ASP A 105 7.65 -3.54 12.72
C ASP A 105 7.47 -3.27 11.22
N MET A 106 8.24 -2.32 10.70
CA MET A 106 8.21 -1.94 9.31
C MET A 106 9.61 -1.57 8.84
N THR A 107 10.20 -2.48 8.07
CA THR A 107 11.53 -2.34 7.49
C THR A 107 11.44 -2.29 5.96
N PRO A 108 12.52 -1.90 5.26
CA PRO A 108 12.54 -1.91 3.80
C PRO A 108 12.33 -3.30 3.16
N LYS A 109 12.42 -4.39 3.94
CA LYS A 109 12.31 -5.77 3.44
C LYS A 109 11.10 -6.52 3.99
N ALA A 110 10.51 -6.04 5.07
CA ALA A 110 9.43 -6.75 5.72
C ALA A 110 8.56 -5.82 6.56
N VAL A 111 7.27 -6.13 6.59
CA VAL A 111 6.28 -5.46 7.44
C VAL A 111 5.56 -6.51 8.26
N THR A 112 5.61 -6.37 9.58
CA THR A 112 4.93 -7.25 10.51
C THR A 112 3.76 -6.50 11.13
N TYR A 113 2.57 -7.09 11.05
CA TYR A 113 1.36 -6.54 11.65
C TYR A 113 0.51 -7.63 12.31
N ARG A 114 -0.18 -7.26 13.37
CA ARG A 114 -1.05 -8.15 14.15
C ARG A 114 -2.50 -7.71 14.05
N SER A 115 -3.41 -8.65 13.81
CA SER A 115 -4.86 -8.45 13.88
C SER A 115 -5.49 -9.40 14.90
N LYS A 116 -5.97 -8.89 16.04
CA LYS A 116 -6.57 -9.63 17.19
C LYS A 116 -5.81 -10.88 17.69
N GLU A 117 -5.68 -11.91 16.86
CA GLU A 117 -5.01 -13.20 17.14
C GLU A 117 -4.12 -13.70 15.98
N THR A 118 -4.04 -12.97 14.87
CA THR A 118 -3.28 -13.35 13.67
C THR A 118 -2.06 -12.46 13.53
N GLU A 119 -0.88 -13.06 13.52
CA GLU A 119 0.36 -12.40 13.12
C GLU A 119 0.52 -12.51 11.61
N SER A 120 0.83 -11.39 10.97
CA SER A 120 0.96 -11.31 9.52
C SER A 120 2.30 -10.68 9.16
N ILE A 121 2.98 -11.29 8.19
CA ILE A 121 4.28 -10.83 7.70
C ILE A 121 4.17 -10.63 6.20
N VAL A 122 4.41 -9.39 5.77
CA VAL A 122 4.62 -9.04 4.38
C VAL A 122 6.12 -9.02 4.12
N THR A 123 6.60 -9.79 3.16
CA THR A 123 7.99 -9.74 2.70
C THR A 123 8.05 -8.94 1.39
N LEU A 124 8.99 -7.99 1.30
CA LEU A 124 9.17 -7.04 0.19
C LEU A 124 10.55 -7.26 -0.47
N TYR A 125 10.67 -6.90 -1.76
CA TYR A 125 11.89 -7.12 -2.57
C TYR A 125 12.37 -5.90 -3.36
#